data_AF-K1TQF7-F1
#
_entry.id   AF-K1TQF7-F1
#
_cell.length_a   1.000
_cell.length_b   1.000
_cell.length_c   1.000
_cell.angle_alpha   90.00
_cell.angle_beta   90.00
_cell.angle_gamma   90.00
#
_symmetry.space_group_name_H-M   'P 1'
#
loop_
_entity.id
_entity.type
_entity.pdbx_description
1 polymer ?
#
loop_
_entity_poly.entity_id
_entity_poly.type
_entity_poly.pdbx_seq_one_letter_code
_entity_poly.pdbx_strand_id
1 'polypeptide(L)'
;ETSTSAKVAINASSLASALTNIFVEKGKTEADFPMDVKAYFRLKANIVTSNGNVVEGTEILSNVVSLNKIHLLFSLPPVNLPSHVHIVGNFCDWDWAKSFDMVQVYGTDNTFWRLVYIDDSGIKLNTVAESNKSEVGYAGITVSGDCKDDIIDKDGNIASSKPGWYLVIVTTSVVNREIHYDVQFNKPTIWLIGPA
;
A
#
# COMPACT_ATOMS: atom_id res chain seq x y z
N GLU A 1 -0.66 -36.69 17.81
CA GLU A 1 -1.20 -37.11 16.49
C GLU A 1 -0.21 -36.72 15.41
N THR A 2 0.10 -37.62 14.48
CA THR A 2 1.02 -37.34 13.37
C THR A 2 0.17 -36.92 12.17
N SER A 3 0.25 -35.66 11.75
CA SER A 3 -0.42 -35.23 10.52
C SER A 3 0.35 -35.75 9.30
N THR A 4 -0.30 -36.54 8.45
CA THR A 4 0.31 -37.15 7.26
C THR A 4 0.00 -36.39 5.97
N SER A 5 -0.78 -35.31 6.03
CA SER A 5 -1.13 -34.52 4.86
C SER A 5 -1.27 -33.04 5.19
N ALA A 6 -0.84 -32.18 4.27
CA ALA A 6 -1.07 -30.74 4.31
C ALA A 6 -1.77 -30.31 3.03
N LYS A 7 -2.78 -29.44 3.14
CA LYS A 7 -3.41 -28.76 2.00
C LYS A 7 -2.96 -27.31 2.02
N VAL A 8 -2.46 -26.83 0.88
CA VAL A 8 -2.04 -25.44 0.70
C VAL A 8 -2.87 -24.83 -0.41
N ALA A 9 -3.60 -23.76 -0.10
CA ALA A 9 -4.25 -22.93 -1.10
C ALA A 9 -3.24 -21.90 -1.61
N ILE A 10 -3.12 -21.76 -2.92
CA ILE A 10 -2.26 -20.76 -3.56
C ILE A 10 -3.17 -19.77 -4.28
N ASN A 11 -2.98 -18.48 -4.03
CA ASN A 11 -3.70 -17.43 -4.76
C ASN A 11 -3.24 -17.42 -6.24
N ALA A 12 -4.20 -17.51 -7.16
CA ALA A 12 -3.92 -17.59 -8.58
C ALA A 12 -3.26 -16.33 -9.15
N SER A 13 -3.64 -15.13 -8.71
CA SER A 13 -3.02 -13.88 -9.18
C SER A 13 -1.59 -13.76 -8.68
N SER A 14 -1.34 -14.09 -7.41
CA SER A 14 0.02 -14.13 -6.85
C SER A 14 0.92 -15.13 -7.60
N LEU A 15 0.40 -16.32 -7.92
CA LEU A 15 1.14 -17.32 -8.70
C LEU A 15 1.44 -16.81 -10.12
N ALA A 16 0.45 -16.23 -10.81
CA ALA A 16 0.63 -15.70 -12.15
C ALA A 16 1.72 -14.62 -12.17
N SER A 17 1.65 -13.63 -11.26
CA SER A 17 2.63 -12.55 -11.21
C SER A 17 4.04 -13.03 -10.82
N ALA A 18 4.16 -13.99 -9.90
CA ALA A 18 5.44 -14.58 -9.54
C ALA A 18 6.09 -15.30 -10.75
N LEU A 19 5.30 -16.06 -11.52
CA LEU A 19 5.78 -16.71 -12.73
C LEU A 19 6.16 -15.68 -13.80
N THR A 20 5.35 -14.64 -14.03
CA THR A 20 5.69 -13.57 -14.96
C THR A 20 7.01 -12.92 -14.60
N ASN A 21 7.24 -12.56 -13.33
CA ASN A 21 8.50 -11.97 -12.87
C ASN A 21 9.70 -12.89 -13.17
N ILE A 22 9.59 -14.19 -12.87
CA ILE A 22 10.66 -15.17 -13.16
C ILE A 22 11.03 -15.20 -14.64
N PHE A 23 10.06 -15.07 -15.55
CA PHE A 23 10.32 -15.06 -16.99
C PHE A 23 10.84 -13.72 -17.48
N VAL A 24 10.35 -12.60 -16.94
CA VAL A 24 10.86 -11.26 -17.24
C VAL A 24 12.32 -11.12 -16.81
N GLU A 25 12.67 -11.61 -15.62
CA GLU A 25 14.06 -11.69 -15.14
C GLU A 25 14.97 -12.53 -16.04
N LYS A 26 14.38 -13.48 -16.79
CA LYS A 26 15.08 -14.28 -17.81
C LYS A 26 15.09 -13.62 -19.19
N GLY A 27 14.70 -12.35 -19.29
CA GLY A 27 14.72 -11.57 -20.52
C GLY A 27 13.46 -11.67 -21.38
N LYS A 28 12.36 -12.22 -20.85
CA LYS A 28 11.06 -12.17 -21.54
C LYS A 28 10.43 -10.80 -21.41
N THR A 29 9.68 -10.42 -22.43
CA THR A 29 8.88 -9.20 -22.48
C THR A 29 7.40 -9.55 -22.51
N GLU A 30 6.52 -8.58 -22.30
CA GLU A 30 5.08 -8.79 -22.40
C GLU A 30 4.65 -9.41 -23.74
N ALA A 31 5.35 -9.08 -24.84
CA ALA A 31 5.09 -9.62 -26.17
C ALA A 31 5.38 -11.13 -26.31
N ASP A 32 6.13 -11.74 -25.39
CA ASP A 32 6.39 -13.17 -25.36
C ASP A 32 5.22 -13.98 -24.76
N PHE A 33 4.22 -13.32 -24.17
CA PHE A 33 3.05 -13.95 -23.56
C PHE A 33 1.85 -13.92 -24.53
N PRO A 34 0.93 -14.91 -24.47
CA PRO A 34 0.91 -16.04 -23.54
C PRO A 34 1.95 -17.11 -23.86
N MET A 35 2.38 -17.83 -22.82
CA MET A 35 3.31 -18.96 -22.95
C MET A 35 2.86 -20.16 -22.12
N ASP A 36 3.10 -21.37 -22.66
CA ASP A 36 2.85 -22.60 -21.92
C ASP A 36 4.10 -23.00 -21.13
N VAL A 37 3.96 -23.04 -19.80
CA VAL A 37 5.09 -23.25 -18.89
C VAL A 37 4.83 -24.37 -17.90
N LYS A 38 5.92 -24.91 -17.37
CA LYS A 38 5.91 -25.87 -16.27
C LYS A 38 6.49 -25.20 -15.02
N ALA A 39 5.78 -25.31 -13.90
CA ALA A 39 6.25 -24.82 -12.60
C ALA A 39 6.43 -25.98 -11.62
N TYR A 40 7.41 -25.83 -10.72
CA TYR A 40 7.71 -26.77 -9.65
C TYR A 40 7.50 -26.08 -8.30
N PHE A 41 6.90 -26.78 -7.36
CA PHE A 41 6.58 -26.28 -6.03
C PHE A 41 7.21 -27.19 -4.99
N ARG A 42 7.77 -26.59 -3.93
CA ARG A 42 8.30 -27.28 -2.77
C ARG A 42 7.97 -26.46 -1.53
N LEU A 43 7.40 -27.10 -0.52
CA LEU A 43 7.12 -26.46 0.75
C LEU A 43 8.35 -26.58 1.64
N LYS A 44 8.65 -25.50 2.37
CA LYS A 44 9.68 -25.45 3.39
C LYS A 44 9.03 -25.08 4.72
N ALA A 45 9.31 -25.83 5.77
CA ALA A 45 8.93 -25.55 7.14
C ALA A 45 10.18 -25.41 8.01
N ASN A 46 10.11 -24.53 9.01
CA ASN A 46 11.14 -24.32 10.02
C ASN A 46 10.47 -24.09 11.37
N ILE A 47 11.13 -24.50 12.47
CA ILE A 47 10.76 -24.04 13.81
C ILE A 47 11.33 -22.65 13.99
N VAL A 48 10.50 -21.72 14.49
CA VAL A 48 10.92 -20.36 14.84
C VAL A 48 10.84 -20.16 16.35
N THR A 49 11.81 -19.44 16.90
CA THR A 49 11.77 -18.97 18.28
C THR A 49 10.65 -17.95 18.49
N SER A 50 10.33 -17.62 19.74
CA SER A 50 9.33 -16.59 20.09
C SER A 50 9.61 -15.22 19.46
N ASN A 51 10.85 -14.96 19.06
CA ASN A 51 11.29 -13.69 18.48
C ASN A 51 11.41 -13.77 16.94
N GLY A 52 10.92 -14.85 16.31
CA GLY A 52 10.88 -15.02 14.86
C GLY A 52 12.15 -15.61 14.23
N ASN A 53 13.21 -15.85 14.99
CA ASN A 53 14.44 -16.44 14.45
C ASN A 53 14.28 -17.94 14.20
N VAL A 54 14.73 -18.41 13.02
CA VAL A 54 14.74 -19.85 12.67
C VAL A 54 15.69 -20.62 13.59
N VAL A 55 15.22 -21.76 14.10
CA VAL A 55 16.05 -22.71 14.84
C VAL A 55 16.85 -23.55 13.84
N GLU A 56 18.17 -23.49 13.95
CA GLU A 56 19.09 -24.23 13.07
C GLU A 56 18.81 -25.74 13.13
N GLY A 57 18.91 -26.42 11.99
CA GLY A 57 18.67 -27.87 11.87
C GLY A 57 17.20 -28.31 11.89
N THR A 58 16.24 -27.37 11.95
CA THR A 58 14.80 -27.69 11.96
C THR A 58 14.12 -27.59 10.60
N GLU A 59 14.89 -27.39 9.53
CA GLU A 59 14.36 -27.30 8.18
C GLU A 59 13.78 -28.65 7.75
N ILE A 60 12.51 -28.63 7.33
CA ILE A 60 11.85 -29.78 6.71
C ILE A 60 11.33 -29.33 5.35
N LEU A 61 11.66 -30.12 4.33
CA LEU A 61 11.25 -29.87 2.97
C LEU A 61 10.26 -30.94 2.51
N SER A 62 9.20 -30.53 1.83
CA SER A 62 8.31 -31.48 1.17
C SER A 62 8.98 -32.12 -0.04
N ASN A 63 8.32 -33.11 -0.63
CA ASN A 63 8.56 -33.50 -2.02
C ASN A 63 8.27 -32.32 -2.97
N VAL A 64 8.85 -32.38 -4.16
CA VAL A 64 8.54 -31.44 -5.23
C VAL A 64 7.30 -31.91 -5.99
N VAL A 65 6.36 -31.01 -6.23
CA VAL A 65 5.19 -31.24 -7.10
C VAL A 65 5.26 -30.29 -8.28
N SER A 66 4.70 -30.68 -9.43
CA SER A 66 4.75 -29.87 -10.64
C SER A 66 3.38 -29.64 -11.25
N LEU A 67 3.14 -28.41 -11.71
CA LEU A 67 2.06 -28.08 -12.64
C LEU A 67 2.64 -28.05 -14.05
N ASN A 68 2.27 -29.04 -14.86
CA ASN A 68 2.94 -29.34 -16.13
C ASN A 68 2.49 -28.48 -17.32
N LYS A 69 1.28 -27.89 -17.24
CA LYS A 69 0.66 -27.14 -18.33
C LYS A 69 -0.01 -25.89 -17.78
N ILE A 70 0.78 -24.87 -17.51
CA ILE A 70 0.28 -23.55 -17.11
C ILE A 70 0.24 -22.70 -18.36
N HIS A 71 -0.95 -22.28 -18.77
CA HIS A 71 -1.10 -21.26 -19.79
C HIS A 71 -0.93 -19.89 -19.12
N LEU A 72 0.29 -19.35 -19.18
CA LEU A 72 0.67 -18.15 -18.46
C LEU A 72 0.42 -16.93 -19.35
N LEU A 73 -0.54 -16.10 -18.95
CA LEU A 73 -0.73 -14.76 -19.47
C LEU A 73 0.22 -13.79 -18.76
N PHE A 74 0.54 -12.66 -19.41
CA PHE A 74 1.28 -11.59 -18.74
C PHE A 74 0.44 -11.06 -17.57
N SER A 75 1.01 -11.08 -16.38
CA SER A 75 0.36 -10.63 -15.15
C SER A 75 1.40 -9.92 -14.31
N LEU A 76 1.16 -8.67 -13.94
CA LEU A 76 2.04 -8.02 -12.97
C LEU A 76 1.46 -8.09 -11.55
N PRO A 77 2.30 -7.95 -10.50
CA PRO A 77 1.89 -8.15 -9.10
C PRO A 77 0.58 -7.44 -8.75
N PRO A 78 -0.30 -8.05 -7.94
CA PRO A 78 -1.49 -7.35 -7.46
C PRO A 78 -1.07 -6.11 -6.67
N VAL A 79 -1.71 -4.97 -6.96
CA VAL A 79 -1.56 -3.75 -6.17
C VAL A 79 -2.67 -3.75 -5.15
N ASN A 80 -2.29 -3.78 -3.87
CA ASN A 80 -3.24 -3.75 -2.77
C ASN A 80 -3.51 -2.31 -2.36
N LEU A 81 -4.68 -2.09 -1.76
CA LEU A 81 -4.95 -0.85 -1.05
C LEU A 81 -3.91 -0.68 0.07
N PRO A 82 -3.42 0.55 0.28
CA PRO A 82 -2.47 0.80 1.34
C PRO A 82 -3.15 0.63 2.71
N SER A 83 -2.44 0.04 3.66
CA SER A 83 -2.90 -0.05 5.06
C SER A 83 -2.54 1.18 5.89
N HIS A 84 -1.67 2.05 5.36
CA HIS A 84 -1.21 3.28 5.99
C HIS A 84 -1.17 4.41 4.97
N VAL A 85 -1.45 5.63 5.44
CA VAL A 85 -1.21 6.86 4.68
C VAL A 85 -0.52 7.82 5.61
N HIS A 86 0.72 8.17 5.27
CA HIS A 86 1.54 9.11 6.01
C HIS A 86 1.39 10.51 5.42
N ILE A 87 1.34 11.50 6.30
CA ILE A 87 1.36 12.92 5.95
C ILE A 87 2.62 13.58 6.50
N VAL A 88 3.30 14.35 5.65
CA VAL A 88 4.50 15.12 5.98
C VAL A 88 4.24 16.62 5.73
N GLY A 89 4.90 17.47 6.49
CA GLY A 89 4.89 18.92 6.32
C GLY A 89 5.76 19.63 7.36
N ASN A 90 5.58 20.93 7.52
CA ASN A 90 6.33 21.75 8.49
C ASN A 90 6.21 21.24 9.94
N PHE A 91 5.07 20.65 10.32
CA PHE A 91 4.83 20.12 11.67
C PHE A 91 5.77 18.95 12.06
N CYS A 92 6.48 18.37 11.10
CA CYS A 92 7.49 17.32 11.33
C CYS A 92 8.80 17.61 10.58
N ASP A 93 9.11 18.89 10.32
CA ASP A 93 10.33 19.34 9.64
C ASP A 93 10.58 18.69 8.27
N TRP A 94 9.52 18.30 7.55
CA TRP A 94 9.63 17.54 6.28
C TRP A 94 10.37 16.19 6.41
N ASP A 95 10.52 15.67 7.64
CA ASP A 95 11.16 14.40 7.93
C ASP A 95 10.13 13.27 7.89
N TRP A 96 10.23 12.42 6.86
CA TRP A 96 9.33 11.28 6.69
C TRP A 96 9.39 10.28 7.84
N ALA A 97 10.52 10.15 8.54
CA ALA A 97 10.63 9.28 9.71
C ALA A 97 9.82 9.81 10.91
N LYS A 98 9.51 11.11 10.91
CA LYS A 98 8.63 11.78 11.89
C LYS A 98 7.23 12.06 11.33
N SER A 99 6.94 11.60 10.12
CA SER A 99 5.65 11.80 9.49
C SER A 99 4.54 11.17 10.31
N PHE A 100 3.34 11.68 10.06
CA PHE A 100 2.16 11.36 10.81
C PHE A 100 1.37 10.29 10.06
N ASP A 101 1.21 9.11 10.64
CA ASP A 101 0.28 8.11 10.08
C ASP A 101 -1.17 8.57 10.27
N MET A 102 -1.98 8.53 9.22
CA MET A 102 -3.37 8.93 9.28
C MET A 102 -4.21 7.85 9.98
N VAL A 103 -5.30 8.26 10.62
CA VAL A 103 -6.16 7.33 11.36
C VAL A 103 -7.10 6.65 10.38
N GLN A 104 -7.04 5.33 10.27
CA GLN A 104 -8.00 4.59 9.46
C GLN A 104 -9.43 4.76 10.01
N VAL A 105 -10.38 5.06 9.13
CA VAL A 105 -11.80 5.16 9.50
C VAL A 105 -12.33 3.77 9.81
N TYR A 106 -12.94 3.62 10.99
CA TYR A 106 -13.51 2.35 11.42
C TYR A 106 -14.51 1.78 10.40
N GLY A 107 -14.37 0.50 10.07
CA GLY A 107 -15.24 -0.20 9.13
C GLY A 107 -14.89 0.01 7.65
N THR A 108 -13.80 0.72 7.34
CA THR A 108 -13.28 0.90 5.96
C THR A 108 -11.87 0.35 5.87
N ASP A 109 -11.46 -0.13 4.69
CA ASP A 109 -10.10 -0.59 4.40
C ASP A 109 -9.26 0.43 3.63
N ASN A 110 -9.88 1.51 3.15
CA ASN A 110 -9.27 2.45 2.22
C ASN A 110 -9.43 3.93 2.58
N THR A 111 -10.13 4.25 3.69
CA THR A 111 -10.37 5.63 4.11
C THR A 111 -9.62 5.96 5.39
N PHE A 112 -8.93 7.10 5.37
CA PHE A 112 -8.10 7.60 6.46
C PHE A 112 -8.47 9.05 6.77
N TRP A 113 -8.25 9.50 8.00
CA TRP A 113 -8.50 10.88 8.39
C TRP A 113 -7.45 11.40 9.36
N ARG A 114 -7.23 12.72 9.35
CA ARG A 114 -6.46 13.41 10.38
C ARG A 114 -6.81 14.90 10.41
N LEU A 115 -6.71 15.52 11.58
CA LEU A 115 -6.68 16.98 11.70
C LEU A 115 -5.25 17.47 11.45
N VAL A 116 -5.10 18.39 10.51
CA VAL A 116 -3.79 18.86 10.05
C VAL A 116 -3.82 20.37 9.91
N TYR A 117 -2.79 21.04 10.41
CA TYR A 117 -2.56 22.44 10.11
C TYR A 117 -1.82 22.55 8.77
N ILE A 118 -2.43 23.22 7.79
CA ILE A 118 -1.88 23.40 6.45
C ILE A 118 -1.65 24.89 6.24
N ASP A 119 -0.39 25.27 6.02
CA ASP A 119 0.04 26.63 5.71
C ASP A 119 0.42 26.78 4.23
N ASP A 120 1.14 27.86 3.90
CA ASP A 120 1.61 28.13 2.55
C ASP A 120 2.77 27.21 2.12
N SER A 121 3.45 26.53 3.05
CA SER A 121 4.48 25.53 2.72
C SER A 121 3.84 24.20 2.33
N GLY A 122 2.67 23.91 2.89
CA GLY A 122 1.83 22.78 2.53
C GLY A 122 2.29 21.43 3.08
N ILE A 123 1.73 20.37 2.50
CA ILE A 123 1.91 18.97 2.91
C ILE A 123 2.14 18.07 1.68
N LYS A 124 2.60 16.85 1.93
CA LYS A 124 2.54 15.71 0.99
C LYS A 124 2.04 14.45 1.67
N LEU A 125 1.57 13.50 0.86
CA LEU A 125 1.10 12.18 1.31
C LEU A 125 1.98 11.06 0.76
N ASN A 126 2.12 9.96 1.48
CA ASN A 126 2.75 8.74 0.98
C ASN A 126 2.13 7.50 1.68
N THR A 127 2.32 6.30 1.13
CA THR A 127 1.86 5.04 1.76
C THR A 127 2.88 4.43 2.72
N VAL A 128 4.08 5.02 2.77
CA VAL A 128 5.18 4.61 3.63
C VAL A 128 5.82 5.83 4.30
N ALA A 129 6.39 5.64 5.49
CA ALA A 129 7.07 6.70 6.25
C ALA A 129 8.50 6.97 5.76
N GLU A 130 8.70 7.06 4.44
CA GLU A 130 10.00 7.29 3.81
C GLU A 130 9.88 8.10 2.51
N SER A 131 10.95 8.82 2.16
CA SER A 131 11.06 9.43 0.83
C SER A 131 11.57 8.38 -0.15
N ASN A 132 10.66 7.86 -0.96
CA ASN A 132 10.93 6.79 -1.92
C ASN A 132 10.48 7.16 -3.35
N LYS A 133 10.16 8.44 -3.59
CA LYS A 133 9.63 8.99 -4.85
C LYS A 133 8.20 8.54 -5.17
N SER A 134 7.51 7.86 -4.26
CA SER A 134 6.06 7.60 -4.37
C SER A 134 5.22 8.62 -3.62
N GLU A 135 5.83 9.62 -2.98
CA GLU A 135 5.09 10.70 -2.34
C GLU A 135 4.29 11.52 -3.36
N VAL A 136 3.04 11.82 -3.01
CA VAL A 136 2.13 12.60 -3.84
C VAL A 136 1.94 14.00 -3.26
N GLY A 137 1.98 14.97 -4.17
CA GLY A 137 1.66 16.36 -3.92
C GLY A 137 0.33 16.76 -4.56
N TYR A 138 0.12 18.05 -4.83
CA TYR A 138 -1.17 18.56 -5.30
C TYR A 138 -1.66 17.89 -6.60
N ALA A 139 -0.76 17.69 -7.57
CA ALA A 139 -1.11 17.04 -8.84
C ALA A 139 -1.46 15.54 -8.71
N GLY A 140 -1.11 14.90 -7.58
CA GLY A 140 -1.35 13.48 -7.34
C GLY A 140 -2.64 13.17 -6.59
N ILE A 141 -3.48 14.18 -6.33
CA ILE A 141 -4.73 14.03 -5.58
C ILE A 141 -5.94 14.59 -6.34
N THR A 142 -7.11 14.02 -6.09
CA THR A 142 -8.40 14.66 -6.43
C THR A 142 -8.86 15.49 -5.23
N VAL A 143 -8.95 16.81 -5.38
CA VAL A 143 -9.36 17.71 -4.28
C VAL A 143 -10.88 17.81 -4.19
N SER A 144 -11.44 17.65 -2.99
CA SER A 144 -12.88 17.82 -2.70
C SER A 144 -13.11 18.31 -1.25
N GLY A 145 -14.37 18.37 -0.80
CA GLY A 145 -14.75 18.84 0.54
C GLY A 145 -15.14 20.32 0.62
N ASP A 146 -15.59 20.74 1.81
CA ASP A 146 -16.13 22.08 2.07
C ASP A 146 -15.09 23.20 1.94
N CYS A 147 -13.81 22.87 2.13
CA CYS A 147 -12.68 23.79 2.11
C CYS A 147 -11.78 23.60 0.88
N LYS A 148 -12.24 22.89 -0.16
CA LYS A 148 -11.44 22.60 -1.36
C LYS A 148 -10.85 23.85 -2.03
N ASP A 149 -11.59 24.96 -2.02
CA ASP A 149 -11.20 26.20 -2.71
C ASP A 149 -10.09 26.96 -1.96
N ASP A 150 -9.79 26.56 -0.71
CA ASP A 150 -8.67 27.09 0.04
C ASP A 150 -7.36 26.40 -0.36
N ILE A 151 -7.43 25.18 -0.91
CA ILE A 151 -6.28 24.35 -1.23
C ILE A 151 -5.70 24.72 -2.60
N ILE A 152 -4.39 24.90 -2.65
CA ILE A 152 -3.65 25.37 -3.82
C ILE A 152 -2.41 24.50 -4.06
N ASP A 153 -1.94 24.51 -5.30
CA ASP A 153 -0.60 24.02 -5.64
C ASP A 153 0.43 25.09 -5.26
N LYS A 154 1.39 24.70 -4.40
CA LYS A 154 2.58 25.50 -4.11
C LYS A 154 3.82 24.66 -4.28
N ASP A 155 4.54 24.86 -5.37
CA ASP A 155 5.79 24.15 -5.68
C ASP A 155 5.60 22.62 -5.67
N GLY A 156 4.41 22.14 -6.08
CA GLY A 156 4.01 20.74 -6.09
C GLY A 156 3.41 20.25 -4.77
N ASN A 157 3.44 21.04 -3.70
CA ASN A 157 2.84 20.67 -2.41
C ASN A 157 1.34 20.97 -2.37
N ILE A 158 0.64 20.24 -1.53
CA ILE A 158 -0.75 20.52 -1.18
C ILE A 158 -0.73 21.63 -0.12
N ALA A 159 -0.82 22.89 -0.54
CA ALA A 159 -0.78 24.04 0.36
C ALA A 159 -2.16 24.68 0.53
N SER A 160 -2.28 25.62 1.46
CA SER A 160 -3.50 26.40 1.61
C SER A 160 -3.26 27.90 1.45
N SER A 161 -4.13 28.54 0.66
CA SER A 161 -4.25 30.00 0.56
C SER A 161 -4.84 30.64 1.82
N LYS A 162 -5.42 29.84 2.72
CA LYS A 162 -5.92 30.24 4.03
C LYS A 162 -5.31 29.34 5.11
N PRO A 163 -4.09 29.66 5.60
CA PRO A 163 -3.43 28.85 6.62
C PRO A 163 -4.33 28.55 7.82
N GLY A 164 -4.45 27.28 8.19
CA GLY A 164 -5.41 26.87 9.19
C GLY A 164 -5.46 25.37 9.44
N TRP A 165 -6.28 24.97 10.40
CA TRP A 165 -6.60 23.57 10.66
C TRP A 165 -7.66 23.05 9.69
N TYR A 166 -7.46 21.86 9.16
CA TYR A 166 -8.38 21.16 8.27
C TYR A 166 -8.63 19.75 8.79
N LEU A 167 -9.86 19.27 8.66
CA LEU A 167 -10.16 17.85 8.70
C LEU A 167 -9.87 17.28 7.31
N VAL A 168 -8.76 16.55 7.19
CA VAL A 168 -8.34 15.90 5.95
C VAL A 168 -8.82 14.46 5.97
N ILE A 169 -9.58 14.06 4.96
CA ILE A 169 -10.03 12.68 4.75
C ILE A 169 -9.49 12.21 3.41
N VAL A 170 -8.73 11.11 3.42
CA VAL A 170 -8.12 10.51 2.24
C VAL A 170 -8.84 9.19 1.97
N THR A 171 -9.42 9.06 0.78
CA THR A 171 -9.90 7.77 0.28
C THR A 171 -8.96 7.28 -0.80
N THR A 172 -8.44 6.07 -0.63
CA THR A 172 -7.54 5.45 -1.60
C THR A 172 -8.30 4.47 -2.50
N SER A 173 -7.88 4.39 -3.75
CA SER A 173 -8.37 3.38 -4.69
C SER A 173 -7.22 2.89 -5.57
N VAL A 174 -7.38 1.70 -6.15
CA VAL A 174 -6.43 1.16 -7.12
C VAL A 174 -7.08 1.24 -8.50
N VAL A 175 -6.55 2.10 -9.36
CA VAL A 175 -6.98 2.23 -10.77
C VAL A 175 -5.76 2.03 -11.64
N ASN A 176 -5.86 1.14 -12.64
CA ASN A 176 -4.75 0.82 -13.53
C ASN A 176 -3.42 0.47 -12.81
N ARG A 177 -3.51 -0.12 -11.60
CA ARG A 177 -2.39 -0.48 -10.73
C ARG A 177 -1.63 0.71 -10.11
N GLU A 178 -2.23 1.88 -10.11
CA GLU A 178 -1.74 3.04 -9.38
C GLU A 178 -2.69 3.35 -8.22
N ILE A 179 -2.12 3.87 -7.12
CA ILE A 179 -2.90 4.30 -5.97
C ILE A 179 -3.38 5.72 -6.26
N HIS A 180 -4.69 5.88 -6.36
CA HIS A 180 -5.35 7.18 -6.46
C HIS A 180 -5.76 7.66 -5.08
N TYR A 181 -5.66 8.97 -4.88
CA TYR A 181 -5.98 9.65 -3.62
C TYR A 181 -7.10 10.66 -3.86
N ASP A 182 -8.31 10.34 -3.40
CA ASP A 182 -9.39 11.31 -3.32
C ASP A 182 -9.35 11.97 -1.94
N VAL A 183 -8.97 13.24 -1.89
CA VAL A 183 -8.69 13.96 -0.65
C VAL A 183 -9.73 15.06 -0.41
N GLN A 184 -10.50 14.89 0.65
CA GLN A 184 -11.46 15.87 1.13
C GLN A 184 -10.82 16.77 2.19
N PHE A 185 -10.96 18.08 1.99
CA PHE A 185 -10.57 19.09 2.96
C PHE A 185 -11.84 19.73 3.52
N ASN A 186 -12.08 19.52 4.81
CA ASN A 186 -13.28 19.98 5.50
C ASN A 186 -12.91 20.87 6.70
N LYS A 187 -13.90 21.59 7.21
CA LYS A 187 -13.73 22.37 8.45
C LYS A 187 -13.34 21.44 9.61
N PRO A 188 -12.42 21.86 10.49
CA PRO A 188 -11.91 21.05 11.60
C PRO A 188 -12.91 20.99 12.77
N THR A 189 -14.11 20.48 12.52
CA THR A 189 -15.20 20.48 13.50
C THR A 189 -15.10 19.26 14.41
N ILE A 190 -15.00 19.50 15.72
CA ILE A 190 -14.94 18.46 16.74
C ILE A 190 -16.18 18.56 17.62
N TRP A 191 -16.78 17.41 17.95
CA TRP A 191 -17.99 17.31 18.74
C TRP A 191 -17.74 16.52 20.02
N LEU A 192 -18.26 17.00 21.15
CA LEU A 192 -18.35 16.22 22.38
C LEU A 192 -19.61 15.35 22.29
N ILE A 193 -19.46 14.04 22.48
CA ILE A 193 -20.56 13.07 22.43
C ILE A 193 -20.54 12.17 23.67
N GLY A 194 -21.72 11.75 24.12
CA GLY A 194 -21.89 10.90 25.30
C GLY A 194 -22.06 11.68 26.61
N PRO A 195 -22.26 10.96 27.74
CA PRO A 195 -22.32 11.56 29.07
C PRO A 195 -20.95 12.13 29.47
N ALA A 196 -20.96 13.25 30.19
CA ALA A 196 -19.78 13.93 30.72
C ALA A 196 -19.32 13.32 32.05
#